data_AF-A0A6A0GT86-F1
#
_entry.id   AF-A0A6A0GT86-F1
#
_cell.length_a   1.000
_cell.length_b   1.000
_cell.length_c   1.000
_cell.angle_alpha   90.00
_cell.angle_beta   90.00
_cell.angle_gamma   90.00
#
_symmetry.space_group_name_H-M   'P 1'
#
loop_
_entity.id
_entity.type
_entity.pdbx_description
1 polymer ?
#
loop_
_entity_poly.entity_id
_entity_poly.type
_entity_poly.pdbx_seq_one_letter_code
_entity_poly.pdbx_strand_id
1 'polypeptide(L)'
;MTRKVELWVEVQELGDGGSYESVEVVPQKDVLTGGVYQLRQGQQRRIVCKSITSISIGSVSVRLKIQRQLDSYSEEDLKVLKENWNKALLRRRTYLQQQLQKVMSKCGVEQSSLEQEREQSLVEQWVSLTEEQNAVHLPPPGSNIPGAPADWTPPIGKEAHIPVIFLNLNGEDFSSQNNGEFPAMAGTNAIIPKEISNKFFPLPIVDQYSDEVCTVASWDSSIHNNPLLNRVTAGQALLHYGSLLD
;
A
#
# COMPACT_ATOMS: atom_id res chain seq x y z
N MET A 1 12.77 -12.06 -10.15
CA MET A 1 11.99 -12.61 -9.02
C MET A 1 11.31 -11.44 -8.34
N THR A 2 10.01 -11.24 -8.57
CA THR A 2 9.21 -10.24 -7.84
C THR A 2 8.85 -10.83 -6.49
N ARG A 3 9.32 -10.23 -5.39
CA ARG A 3 8.89 -10.62 -4.05
C ARG A 3 7.57 -9.92 -3.75
N LYS A 4 6.52 -10.69 -3.48
CA LYS A 4 5.19 -10.17 -3.15
C LYS A 4 5.13 -9.91 -1.64
N VAL A 5 4.78 -8.69 -1.25
CA VAL A 5 4.45 -8.34 0.14
C VAL A 5 2.93 -8.24 0.23
N GLU A 6 2.33 -9.06 1.09
CA GLU A 6 0.92 -8.97 1.41
C GLU A 6 0.77 -8.26 2.75
N LEU A 7 0.10 -7.11 2.74
CA LEU A 7 -0.21 -6.35 3.94
C LEU A 7 -1.66 -6.63 4.34
N TRP A 8 -1.86 -6.95 5.61
CA TRP A 8 -3.17 -6.97 6.24
C TRP A 8 -3.06 -6.41 7.65
N VAL A 9 -4.18 -5.90 8.14
CA VAL A 9 -4.35 -5.41 9.50
C VAL A 9 -5.47 -6.19 10.15
N GLU A 10 -5.25 -6.65 11.38
CA GLU A 10 -6.29 -7.25 12.20
C GLU A 10 -6.33 -6.53 13.53
N VAL A 11 -7.54 -6.31 14.02
CA VAL A 11 -7.76 -5.86 15.39
C VAL A 11 -8.17 -7.07 16.21
N GLN A 12 -7.49 -7.29 17.32
CA GLN A 12 -7.83 -8.32 18.29
C GLN A 12 -8.30 -7.68 19.59
N GLU A 13 -9.23 -8.33 20.27
CA GLU A 13 -9.72 -7.94 21.60
C GLU A 13 -9.48 -9.05 22.60
N LEU A 14 -9.18 -8.68 23.84
CA LEU A 14 -9.14 -9.65 24.94
C LEU A 14 -10.55 -10.23 25.15
N GLY A 15 -10.69 -11.53 24.92
CA GLY A 15 -11.92 -12.28 25.17
C GLY A 15 -12.09 -12.64 26.64
N ASP A 16 -13.29 -13.12 26.99
CA ASP A 16 -13.63 -13.51 28.36
C ASP A 16 -12.78 -14.70 28.87
N GLY A 17 -12.24 -15.50 27.95
CA GLY A 17 -11.30 -16.59 28.23
C GLY A 17 -9.87 -16.16 28.54
N GLY A 18 -9.57 -14.85 28.48
CA GLY A 18 -8.23 -14.30 28.76
C GLY A 18 -7.25 -14.38 27.58
N SER A 19 -7.70 -14.80 26.39
CA SER A 19 -6.95 -14.80 25.13
C SER A 19 -7.38 -13.65 24.22
N TYR A 20 -6.47 -13.16 23.38
CA TYR A 20 -6.81 -12.19 22.33
C TYR A 20 -7.45 -12.93 21.14
N GLU A 21 -8.58 -12.40 20.67
CA GLU A 21 -9.38 -12.98 19.58
C GLU A 21 -9.65 -11.93 18.51
N SER A 22 -9.69 -12.35 17.24
CA SER A 22 -9.98 -11.48 16.11
C SER A 22 -11.36 -10.81 16.24
N VAL A 23 -11.41 -9.49 16.01
CA VAL A 23 -12.66 -8.75 15.95
C VAL A 23 -13.43 -9.09 14.68
N GLU A 24 -14.74 -9.26 14.81
CA GLU A 24 -15.62 -9.48 13.65
C GLU A 24 -15.58 -8.26 12.72
N VAL A 25 -15.33 -8.52 11.43
CA VAL A 25 -15.38 -7.52 10.37
C VAL A 25 -16.60 -7.79 9.49
N VAL A 26 -17.45 -6.77 9.33
CA VAL A 26 -18.65 -6.86 8.49
C VAL A 26 -18.46 -5.97 7.25
N PRO A 27 -18.64 -6.49 6.02
CA PRO A 27 -18.60 -5.66 4.83
C PRO A 27 -19.85 -4.77 4.77
N GLN A 28 -19.68 -3.51 4.38
CA GLN A 28 -20.79 -2.60 4.12
C GLN A 28 -20.63 -1.96 2.74
N LYS A 29 -21.77 -1.74 2.05
CA LYS A 29 -21.79 -1.16 0.69
C LYS A 29 -21.19 0.25 0.64
N ASP A 30 -21.17 0.94 1.78
CA ASP A 30 -20.66 2.29 1.95
C ASP A 30 -19.21 2.36 2.48
N VAL A 31 -18.50 1.23 2.51
CA VAL A 31 -17.11 1.13 2.94
C VAL A 31 -16.28 0.51 1.81
N LEU A 32 -15.34 1.28 1.26
CA LEU A 32 -14.53 0.87 0.10
C LEU A 32 -13.36 -0.03 0.48
N THR A 33 -12.83 0.10 1.69
CA THR A 33 -11.67 -0.66 2.17
C THR A 33 -11.78 -1.04 3.66
N GLY A 34 -11.07 -2.10 4.07
CA GLY A 34 -10.84 -2.49 5.47
C GLY A 34 -12.04 -3.07 6.22
N GLY A 35 -13.27 -2.81 5.77
CA GLY A 35 -14.51 -3.29 6.40
C GLY A 35 -14.88 -2.58 7.72
N VAL A 36 -15.97 -3.03 8.35
CA VAL A 36 -16.46 -2.45 9.61
C VAL A 36 -16.19 -3.39 10.78
N TYR A 37 -15.23 -3.02 11.62
CA TYR A 37 -14.85 -3.75 12.84
C TYR A 37 -15.88 -3.58 13.96
N GLN A 38 -16.39 -4.69 14.50
CA GLN A 38 -17.37 -4.73 15.59
C GLN A 38 -16.67 -4.70 16.96
N LEU A 39 -16.18 -3.53 17.38
CA LEU A 39 -15.45 -3.38 18.64
C LEU A 39 -16.37 -3.43 19.88
N ARG A 40 -15.93 -4.13 20.93
CA ARG A 40 -16.61 -4.16 22.23
C ARG A 40 -16.05 -3.08 23.15
N GLN A 41 -16.90 -2.49 23.97
CA GLN A 41 -16.47 -1.46 24.92
C GLN A 41 -15.61 -2.05 26.04
N GLY A 42 -14.64 -1.26 26.50
CA GLY A 42 -13.82 -1.59 27.66
C GLY A 42 -12.80 -2.71 27.45
N GLN A 43 -12.69 -3.27 26.24
CA GLN A 43 -11.72 -4.31 25.95
C GLN A 43 -10.35 -3.75 25.59
N GLN A 44 -9.30 -4.44 26.07
CA GLN A 44 -7.95 -4.20 25.60
C GLN A 44 -7.79 -4.70 24.17
N ARG A 45 -7.10 -3.93 23.33
CA ARG A 45 -6.98 -4.22 21.91
C ARG A 45 -5.54 -4.36 21.47
N ARG A 46 -5.34 -5.14 20.42
CA ARG A 46 -4.07 -5.27 19.71
C ARG A 46 -4.31 -5.04 18.23
N ILE A 47 -3.35 -4.39 17.58
CA ILE A 47 -3.27 -4.26 16.14
C ILE A 47 -2.18 -5.20 15.65
N VAL A 48 -2.53 -6.08 14.74
CA VAL A 48 -1.64 -7.08 14.18
C VAL A 48 -1.41 -6.75 12.71
N CYS A 49 -0.15 -6.61 12.31
CA CYS A 49 0.25 -6.26 10.95
C CYS A 49 1.48 -7.06 10.50
N LYS A 50 1.73 -7.16 9.19
CA LYS A 50 2.90 -7.88 8.67
C LYS A 50 4.10 -6.99 8.35
N SER A 51 5.29 -7.40 8.81
CA SER A 51 6.59 -6.84 8.42
C SER A 51 6.77 -5.34 8.70
N ILE A 52 6.32 -4.88 9.88
CA ILE A 52 6.31 -3.46 10.23
C ILE A 52 7.28 -3.15 11.36
N THR A 53 8.02 -2.06 11.20
CA THR A 53 8.97 -1.56 12.20
C THR A 53 8.33 -0.55 13.15
N SER A 54 7.33 0.19 12.69
CA SER A 54 6.58 1.16 13.47
C SER A 54 5.10 1.18 13.09
N ILE A 55 4.21 1.15 14.08
CA ILE A 55 2.76 1.24 13.88
C ILE A 55 2.27 2.53 14.53
N SER A 56 1.55 3.35 13.78
CA SER A 56 0.86 4.52 14.33
C SER A 56 -0.60 4.58 13.88
N ILE A 57 -1.46 5.04 14.78
CA ILE A 57 -2.90 5.19 14.52
C ILE A 57 -3.29 6.66 14.51
N GLY A 58 -4.03 7.08 13.49
CA GLY A 58 -4.55 8.42 13.29
C GLY A 58 -5.77 8.73 14.15
N SER A 59 -6.35 9.91 13.96
CA SER A 59 -7.50 10.33 14.77
C SER A 59 -8.79 9.63 14.36
N VAL A 60 -9.73 9.54 15.30
CA VAL A 60 -11.05 8.93 15.06
C VAL A 60 -12.05 9.98 14.61
N SER A 61 -12.66 9.76 13.45
CA SER A 61 -13.69 10.66 12.92
C SER A 61 -15.03 9.97 12.71
N VAL A 62 -16.10 10.70 13.02
CA VAL A 62 -17.49 10.26 12.83
C VAL A 62 -17.95 10.67 11.45
N ARG A 63 -18.41 9.69 10.69
CA ARG A 63 -18.94 9.93 9.35
C ARG A 63 -20.39 9.51 9.21
N LEU A 64 -21.13 10.35 8.51
CA LEU A 64 -22.49 10.07 8.06
C LEU A 64 -22.42 9.36 6.71
N LYS A 65 -23.37 8.45 6.44
CA LYS A 65 -23.46 7.67 5.20
C LYS A 65 -23.58 8.50 3.92
N ILE A 66 -24.04 9.76 4.03
CA ILE A 66 -24.18 10.68 2.88
C ILE A 66 -22.84 11.31 2.46
N GLN A 67 -21.81 11.20 3.29
CA GLN A 67 -20.50 11.76 2.97
C GLN A 67 -19.75 10.82 2.01
N ARG A 68 -18.86 11.39 1.17
CA ARG A 68 -17.99 10.61 0.28
C ARG A 68 -17.29 9.50 1.08
N GLN A 69 -17.29 8.28 0.56
CA GLN A 69 -16.65 7.14 1.20
C GLN A 69 -15.14 7.34 1.25
N LEU A 70 -14.49 6.78 2.27
CA LEU A 70 -13.03 6.79 2.36
C LEU A 70 -12.47 5.59 1.61
N ASP A 71 -11.36 5.83 0.96
CA ASP A 71 -10.58 4.84 0.25
C ASP A 71 -9.12 4.97 0.72
N SER A 72 -8.45 3.85 0.95
CA SER A 72 -7.01 3.81 1.22
C SER A 72 -6.20 4.16 -0.03
N TYR A 73 -6.82 4.09 -1.22
CA TYR A 73 -6.27 4.55 -2.48
C TYR A 73 -6.61 6.03 -2.73
N SER A 74 -5.72 6.93 -2.31
CA SER A 74 -5.82 8.34 -2.68
C SER A 74 -5.37 8.56 -4.13
N GLU A 75 -6.10 9.38 -4.90
CA GLU A 75 -5.71 9.74 -6.26
C GLU A 75 -4.38 10.51 -6.25
N GLU A 76 -4.11 11.27 -5.19
CA GLU A 76 -2.90 12.06 -4.99
C GLU A 76 -1.64 11.18 -4.87
N ASP A 77 -1.66 10.15 -4.02
CA ASP A 77 -0.51 9.25 -3.85
C ASP A 77 -0.26 8.43 -5.13
N LEU A 78 -1.34 7.97 -5.76
CA LEU A 78 -1.26 7.29 -7.06
C LEU A 78 -0.68 8.21 -8.15
N LYS A 79 -1.02 9.49 -8.14
CA LYS A 79 -0.47 10.46 -9.10
C LYS A 79 1.04 10.61 -8.91
N VAL A 80 1.52 10.80 -7.67
CA VAL A 80 2.96 10.89 -7.37
C VAL A 80 3.68 9.62 -7.81
N LEU A 81 3.11 8.45 -7.52
CA LEU A 81 3.67 7.16 -7.91
C LEU A 81 3.73 7.02 -9.43
N LYS A 82 2.64 7.33 -10.14
CA LYS A 82 2.60 7.32 -11.60
C LYS A 82 3.61 8.29 -12.22
N GLU A 83 3.80 9.47 -11.66
CA GLU A 83 4.80 10.43 -12.13
C GLU A 83 6.23 9.89 -11.96
N ASN A 84 6.55 9.32 -10.80
CA ASN A 84 7.87 8.74 -10.54
C ASN A 84 8.16 7.53 -11.44
N TRP A 85 7.17 6.67 -11.63
CA TRP A 85 7.29 5.51 -12.50
C TRP A 85 7.45 5.93 -13.97
N ASN A 86 6.68 6.92 -14.42
CA ASN A 86 6.84 7.48 -15.77
C ASN A 86 8.24 8.09 -15.97
N LYS A 87 8.81 8.76 -14.97
CA LYS A 87 10.20 9.24 -15.03
C LYS A 87 11.19 8.08 -15.18
N ALA A 88 11.01 6.98 -14.42
CA ALA A 88 11.85 5.80 -14.52
C ALA A 88 11.73 5.10 -15.90
N LEU A 89 10.50 4.92 -16.39
CA LEU A 89 10.22 4.36 -17.71
C LEU A 89 10.81 5.22 -18.82
N LEU A 90 10.73 6.55 -18.71
CA LEU A 90 11.33 7.46 -19.67
C LEU A 90 12.86 7.32 -19.71
N ARG A 91 13.53 7.19 -18.55
CA ARG A 91 14.98 6.93 -18.48
C ARG A 91 15.33 5.60 -19.16
N ARG A 92 14.61 4.52 -18.83
CA ARG A 92 14.81 3.19 -19.43
C ARG A 92 14.57 3.21 -20.94
N ARG A 93 13.52 3.91 -21.40
CA ARG A 93 13.22 4.13 -22.82
C ARG A 93 14.39 4.84 -23.51
N THR A 94 14.88 5.92 -22.93
CA THR A 94 15.98 6.71 -23.51
C THR A 94 17.25 5.86 -23.62
N TYR A 95 17.56 5.05 -22.60
CA TYR A 95 18.67 4.11 -22.62
C TYR A 95 18.52 3.06 -23.74
N LEU A 96 17.34 2.41 -23.85
CA LEU A 96 17.08 1.42 -24.90
C LEU A 96 17.19 2.02 -26.30
N GLN A 97 16.68 3.25 -26.53
CA GLN A 97 16.83 3.96 -27.81
C GLN A 97 18.30 4.16 -28.16
N GLN A 98 19.13 4.59 -27.21
CA GLN A 98 20.57 4.76 -27.44
C GLN A 98 21.27 3.43 -27.76
N GLN A 99 20.88 2.33 -27.13
CA GLN A 99 21.45 1.01 -27.41
C GLN A 99 21.02 0.49 -28.79
N LEU A 100 19.73 0.61 -29.12
CA LEU A 100 19.20 0.22 -30.43
C LEU A 100 19.84 1.04 -31.56
N GLN A 101 20.02 2.36 -31.37
CA GLN A 101 20.68 3.20 -32.36
C GLN A 101 22.13 2.76 -32.62
N LYS A 102 22.86 2.35 -31.57
CA LYS A 102 24.22 1.81 -31.70
C LYS A 102 24.25 0.49 -32.47
N VAL A 103 23.26 -0.39 -32.26
CA VAL A 103 23.13 -1.65 -33.00
C VAL A 103 22.79 -1.37 -34.47
N MET A 104 21.80 -0.52 -34.75
CA MET A 104 21.42 -0.14 -36.11
C MET A 104 22.57 0.51 -36.89
N SER A 105 23.41 1.32 -36.22
CA SER A 105 24.58 1.94 -36.86
C SER A 105 25.65 0.94 -37.31
N LYS A 106 25.59 -0.32 -36.85
CA LYS A 106 26.46 -1.42 -37.26
C LYS A 106 25.80 -2.37 -38.27
N CYS A 107 24.56 -2.10 -38.66
CA CYS A 107 23.81 -2.92 -39.61
C CYS A 107 24.46 -2.86 -41.01
N GLY A 108 24.91 -4.01 -41.53
CA GLY A 108 25.61 -4.11 -42.83
C GLY A 108 27.01 -4.73 -42.76
N VAL A 109 27.52 -5.02 -41.56
CA VAL A 109 28.68 -5.90 -41.32
C VAL A 109 28.16 -7.30 -41.02
N GLU A 110 28.93 -8.37 -41.30
CA GLU A 110 28.59 -9.72 -40.80
C GLU A 110 28.47 -9.67 -39.27
N GLN A 111 27.23 -9.68 -38.79
CA GLN A 111 26.93 -9.66 -37.37
C GLN A 111 27.09 -11.07 -36.80
N SER A 112 27.74 -11.15 -35.65
CA SER A 112 27.81 -12.40 -34.89
C SER A 112 26.41 -12.82 -34.43
N SER A 113 26.17 -14.13 -34.24
CA SER A 113 24.93 -14.64 -33.63
C SER A 113 24.63 -13.96 -32.28
N LEU A 114 25.68 -13.61 -31.52
CA LEU A 114 25.56 -12.89 -30.26
C LEU A 114 25.02 -11.45 -30.44
N GLU A 115 25.35 -10.78 -31.54
CA GLU A 115 24.85 -9.44 -31.82
C GLU A 115 23.37 -9.46 -32.23
N GLN A 116 22.96 -10.50 -32.97
CA GLN A 116 21.56 -10.74 -33.33
C GLN A 116 20.70 -11.06 -32.10
N GLU A 117 21.18 -11.94 -31.20
CA GLU A 117 20.48 -12.24 -29.93
C GLU A 117 20.36 -10.99 -29.05
N ARG A 118 21.41 -10.16 -28.98
CA ARG A 118 21.38 -8.90 -28.26
C ARG A 118 20.38 -7.91 -28.86
N GLU A 119 20.33 -7.80 -30.19
CA GLU A 119 19.36 -6.96 -30.88
C GLU A 119 17.93 -7.41 -30.59
N GLN A 120 17.67 -8.72 -30.72
CA GLN A 120 16.37 -9.31 -30.41
C GLN A 120 15.95 -9.01 -28.97
N SER A 121 16.85 -9.20 -27.99
CA SER A 121 16.58 -8.89 -26.59
C SER A 121 16.27 -7.41 -26.36
N LEU A 122 16.97 -6.48 -27.03
CA LEU A 122 16.70 -5.04 -26.93
C LEU A 122 15.31 -4.67 -27.50
N VAL A 123 14.90 -5.31 -28.60
CA VAL A 123 13.57 -5.12 -29.20
C VAL A 123 12.48 -5.69 -28.29
N GLU A 124 12.65 -6.89 -27.74
CA GLU A 124 11.72 -7.50 -26.79
C GLU A 124 11.54 -6.63 -25.54
N GLN A 125 12.64 -6.09 -25.00
CA GLN A 125 12.60 -5.13 -23.89
C GLN A 125 11.89 -3.83 -24.25
N TRP A 126 12.02 -3.35 -25.49
CA TRP A 126 11.32 -2.15 -25.96
C TRP A 126 9.80 -2.34 -26.06
N VAL A 127 9.37 -3.49 -26.58
CA VAL A 127 7.94 -3.86 -26.65
C VAL A 127 7.37 -3.95 -25.23
N SER A 128 8.06 -4.68 -24.35
CA SER A 128 7.68 -4.82 -22.94
C SER A 128 7.55 -3.47 -22.22
N LEU A 129 8.43 -2.50 -22.52
CA LEU A 129 8.39 -1.16 -21.94
C LEU A 129 7.12 -0.39 -22.35
N THR A 130 6.65 -0.60 -23.57
CA THR A 130 5.42 0.03 -24.07
C THR A 130 4.19 -0.55 -23.37
N GLU A 131 4.17 -1.86 -23.14
CA GLU A 131 3.13 -2.52 -22.36
C GLU A 131 3.14 -2.07 -20.89
N GLU A 132 4.33 -1.97 -20.28
CA GLU A 132 4.52 -1.46 -18.92
C GLU A 132 4.01 -0.01 -18.79
N GLN A 133 4.27 0.85 -19.78
CA GLN A 133 3.78 2.22 -19.79
C GLN A 133 2.25 2.30 -19.81
N ASN A 134 1.59 1.43 -20.58
CA ASN A 134 0.13 1.37 -20.63
C ASN A 134 -0.45 0.86 -19.30
N ALA A 135 0.17 -0.17 -18.72
CA ALA A 135 -0.26 -0.77 -17.46
C ALA A 135 -0.13 0.19 -16.27
N VAL A 136 0.87 1.08 -16.25
CA VAL A 136 0.97 2.13 -15.22
C VAL A 136 -0.18 3.15 -15.30
N HIS A 137 -0.66 3.44 -16.51
CA HIS A 137 -1.78 4.38 -16.69
C HIS A 137 -3.11 3.76 -16.25
N LEU A 138 -3.35 2.53 -16.71
CA LEU A 138 -4.55 1.73 -16.44
C LEU A 138 -4.14 0.34 -15.91
N PRO A 139 -3.92 0.22 -14.59
CA PRO A 139 -3.45 -1.03 -13.99
C PRO A 139 -4.48 -2.16 -14.17
N PRO A 140 -4.18 -3.20 -14.98
CA PRO A 140 -5.11 -4.31 -15.14
C PRO A 140 -5.08 -5.22 -13.89
N PRO A 141 -6.16 -5.96 -13.61
CA PRO A 141 -6.17 -6.93 -12.53
C PRO A 141 -4.98 -7.91 -12.63
N GLY A 142 -4.32 -8.19 -11.51
CA GLY A 142 -3.17 -9.11 -11.45
C GLY A 142 -1.85 -8.56 -12.01
N SER A 143 -1.81 -7.30 -12.46
CA SER A 143 -0.57 -6.64 -12.93
C SER A 143 0.47 -6.38 -11.84
N ASN A 144 0.07 -6.49 -10.57
CA ASN A 144 0.90 -6.15 -9.39
C ASN A 144 1.34 -4.68 -9.36
N ILE A 145 0.67 -3.82 -10.11
CA ILE A 145 0.89 -2.38 -10.12
C ILE A 145 0.04 -1.78 -8.98
N PRO A 146 0.60 -0.91 -8.13
CA PRO A 146 -0.17 -0.19 -7.12
C PRO A 146 -1.48 0.41 -7.67
N GLY A 147 -2.59 0.12 -6.99
CA GLY A 147 -3.94 0.50 -7.42
C GLY A 147 -4.60 -0.44 -8.45
N ALA A 148 -3.93 -1.50 -8.91
CA ALA A 148 -4.56 -2.56 -9.70
C ALA A 148 -5.60 -3.32 -8.85
N PRO A 149 -6.78 -3.66 -9.40
CA PRO A 149 -7.71 -4.54 -8.71
C PRO A 149 -7.08 -5.91 -8.44
N ALA A 150 -7.49 -6.54 -7.35
CA ALA A 150 -7.18 -7.95 -7.10
C ALA A 150 -7.69 -8.82 -8.26
N ASP A 151 -6.87 -9.78 -8.70
CA ASP A 151 -7.24 -10.83 -9.66
C ASP A 151 -7.94 -12.03 -8.99
N TRP A 152 -8.28 -11.89 -7.72
CA TRP A 152 -8.93 -12.88 -6.87
C TRP A 152 -10.00 -12.18 -6.01
N THR A 153 -10.79 -12.94 -5.24
CA THR A 153 -11.80 -12.39 -4.32
C THR A 153 -11.23 -12.25 -2.90
N PRO A 154 -10.87 -11.03 -2.44
CA PRO A 154 -10.29 -10.84 -1.12
C PRO A 154 -11.25 -11.24 0.01
N PRO A 155 -10.77 -11.80 1.13
CA PRO A 155 -11.57 -12.03 2.31
C PRO A 155 -12.01 -10.69 2.90
N ILE A 156 -13.06 -10.75 3.71
CA ILE A 156 -13.60 -9.58 4.38
C ILE A 156 -12.49 -8.92 5.23
N GLY A 157 -12.40 -7.59 5.12
CA GLY A 157 -11.42 -6.79 5.85
C GLY A 157 -10.08 -6.61 5.15
N LYS A 158 -9.84 -7.28 4.01
CA LYS A 158 -8.63 -7.09 3.20
C LYS A 158 -8.85 -6.09 2.07
N GLU A 159 -7.74 -5.50 1.65
CA GLU A 159 -7.67 -4.56 0.53
C GLU A 159 -8.11 -5.20 -0.79
N ALA A 160 -8.91 -4.46 -1.57
CA ALA A 160 -9.43 -4.91 -2.86
C ALA A 160 -8.55 -4.55 -4.06
N HIS A 161 -7.60 -3.63 -3.86
CA HIS A 161 -6.57 -3.32 -4.83
C HIS A 161 -5.18 -3.68 -4.26
N ILE A 162 -4.17 -3.64 -5.12
CA ILE A 162 -2.77 -3.81 -4.72
C ILE A 162 -2.36 -2.59 -3.90
N PRO A 163 -1.95 -2.75 -2.62
CA PRO A 163 -1.70 -1.64 -1.73
C PRO A 163 -0.58 -0.74 -2.25
N VAL A 164 -0.75 0.56 -2.02
CA VAL A 164 0.31 1.54 -2.27
C VAL A 164 1.32 1.46 -1.14
N ILE A 165 2.19 0.45 -1.18
CA ILE A 165 3.33 0.38 -0.27
C ILE A 165 4.45 1.18 -0.94
N PHE A 166 4.89 2.26 -0.28
CA PHE A 166 6.10 2.97 -0.66
C PHE A 166 7.30 2.15 -0.20
N LEU A 167 7.50 1.00 -0.85
CA LEU A 167 8.79 0.35 -0.78
C LEU A 167 9.75 1.33 -1.46
N ASN A 168 10.78 1.74 -0.73
CA ASN A 168 11.96 2.38 -1.29
C ASN A 168 12.68 1.39 -2.21
N LEU A 169 12.01 1.00 -3.30
CA LEU A 169 12.62 0.37 -4.44
C LEU A 169 13.20 1.53 -5.23
N ASN A 170 14.28 2.09 -4.69
CA ASN A 170 15.22 2.72 -5.59
C ASN A 170 15.48 1.72 -6.71
N GLY A 171 15.13 2.08 -7.94
CA GLY A 171 15.57 1.33 -9.13
C GLY A 171 17.11 1.22 -9.23
N GLU A 172 17.81 1.87 -8.30
CA GLU A 172 19.25 1.92 -8.07
C GLU A 172 19.72 0.97 -6.95
N ASP A 173 18.98 -0.09 -6.61
CA ASP A 173 19.57 -1.31 -5.99
C ASP A 173 20.47 -2.08 -7.00
N PHE A 174 21.36 -1.32 -7.65
CA PHE A 174 22.66 -1.79 -8.12
C PHE A 174 23.80 -0.77 -7.96
N SER A 175 23.56 0.50 -7.62
CA SER A 175 24.57 1.39 -7.04
C SER A 175 24.07 2.82 -6.97
N SER A 176 24.10 3.42 -5.77
CA SER A 176 24.14 4.87 -5.49
C SER A 176 22.87 5.51 -4.90
N GLN A 177 22.81 5.52 -3.56
CA GLN A 177 22.15 6.58 -2.81
C GLN A 177 23.22 7.57 -2.33
N ASN A 178 23.18 8.79 -2.86
CA ASN A 178 23.73 9.97 -2.21
C ASN A 178 22.76 11.12 -2.53
N ASN A 179 21.71 11.26 -1.72
CA ASN A 179 21.05 12.51 -1.36
C ASN A 179 19.89 12.17 -0.42
N GLY A 180 19.99 12.59 0.84
CA GLY A 180 19.11 12.24 1.95
C GLY A 180 17.69 12.83 1.91
N GLU A 181 17.03 12.82 0.76
CA GLU A 181 15.58 13.04 0.66
C GLU A 181 14.90 11.67 0.73
N PHE A 182 14.36 11.34 1.90
CA PHE A 182 13.42 10.23 2.02
C PHE A 182 12.15 10.58 1.22
N PRO A 183 11.63 9.68 0.36
CA PRO A 183 10.33 9.90 -0.27
C PRO A 183 9.25 10.08 0.79
N ALA A 184 8.23 10.88 0.49
CA ALA A 184 7.07 11.02 1.35
C ALA A 184 6.41 9.64 1.58
N MET A 185 6.13 9.30 2.84
CA MET A 185 5.48 8.04 3.22
C MET A 185 4.05 8.02 2.66
N ALA A 186 3.52 6.83 2.35
CA ALA A 186 2.14 6.66 1.91
C ALA A 186 1.16 7.38 2.82
N GLY A 187 0.17 8.08 2.27
CA GLY A 187 -0.86 8.72 3.08
C GLY A 187 -0.39 9.96 3.86
N THR A 188 0.89 10.37 3.80
CA THR A 188 1.38 11.59 4.47
C THR A 188 0.61 12.83 4.01
N ASN A 189 0.22 12.85 2.73
CA ASN A 189 -0.55 13.94 2.13
C ASN A 189 -2.04 13.63 2.01
N ALA A 190 -2.50 12.47 2.52
CA ALA A 190 -3.91 12.14 2.48
C ALA A 190 -4.69 13.07 3.41
N ILE A 191 -5.70 13.73 2.86
CA ILE A 191 -6.59 14.59 3.63
C ILE A 191 -7.88 13.82 3.89
N ILE A 192 -8.06 13.34 5.12
CA ILE A 192 -9.31 12.72 5.54
C ILE A 192 -10.28 13.82 6.03
N PRO A 193 -11.43 14.03 5.38
CA PRO A 193 -12.39 15.05 5.81
C PRO A 193 -12.83 14.82 7.26
N LYS A 194 -12.81 15.90 8.07
CA LYS A 194 -13.09 15.89 9.52
C LYS A 194 -12.07 15.14 10.38
N GLU A 195 -10.92 14.77 9.83
CA GLU A 195 -9.81 14.33 10.66
C GLU A 195 -9.30 15.52 11.47
N ILE A 196 -9.25 15.36 12.80
CA ILE A 196 -8.80 16.42 13.68
C ILE A 196 -7.30 16.21 13.86
N SER A 197 -6.52 17.18 13.39
CA SER A 197 -5.13 17.47 13.79
C SER A 197 -3.97 16.70 13.15
N ASN A 198 -4.13 15.85 12.13
CA ASN A 198 -3.01 15.07 11.53
C ASN A 198 -2.14 14.35 12.59
N LYS A 199 -2.73 14.08 13.76
CA LYS A 199 -2.03 13.53 14.92
C LYS A 199 -2.10 12.02 14.83
N PHE A 200 -0.94 11.43 14.59
CA PHE A 200 -0.72 10.01 14.70
C PHE A 200 -0.19 9.68 16.10
N PHE A 201 -0.74 8.63 16.68
CA PHE A 201 -0.33 8.10 17.98
C PHE A 201 0.50 6.84 17.72
N PRO A 202 1.79 6.82 18.09
CA PRO A 202 2.60 5.62 17.97
C PRO A 202 2.07 4.55 18.92
N LEU A 203 1.95 3.33 18.41
CA LEU A 203 1.50 2.18 19.18
C LEU A 203 2.69 1.33 19.62
N PRO A 204 2.81 1.00 20.91
CA PRO A 204 3.91 0.19 21.41
C PRO A 204 3.80 -1.23 20.86
N ILE A 205 4.85 -1.68 20.17
CA ILE A 205 4.99 -3.07 19.73
C ILE A 205 5.20 -3.94 20.96
N VAL A 206 4.31 -4.92 21.14
CA VAL A 206 4.30 -5.85 22.27
C VAL A 206 4.79 -7.24 21.88
N ASP A 207 4.73 -7.59 20.58
CA ASP A 207 5.22 -8.88 20.10
C ASP A 207 5.64 -8.80 18.61
N GLN A 208 6.56 -9.67 18.21
CA GLN A 208 7.00 -9.84 16.82
C GLN A 208 7.28 -11.33 16.54
N TYR A 209 6.59 -11.88 15.54
CA TYR A 209 6.75 -13.27 15.11
C TYR A 209 7.60 -13.33 13.83
N SER A 210 8.78 -13.96 13.94
CA SER A 210 9.73 -14.13 12.82
C SER A 210 9.20 -15.04 11.72
N ASP A 211 8.40 -16.05 12.08
CA ASP A 211 8.03 -17.13 11.18
C ASP A 211 6.92 -16.72 10.20
N GLU A 212 6.02 -15.83 10.63
CA GLU A 212 4.94 -15.29 9.79
C GLU A 212 5.16 -13.83 9.38
N VAL A 213 6.31 -13.26 9.77
CA VAL A 213 6.68 -11.85 9.60
C VAL A 213 5.55 -10.94 10.09
N CYS A 214 5.22 -11.05 11.38
CA CYS A 214 4.08 -10.38 11.99
C CYS A 214 4.51 -9.52 13.18
N THR A 215 3.91 -8.34 13.33
CA THR A 215 4.13 -7.36 14.39
C THR A 215 2.81 -7.12 15.10
N VAL A 216 2.82 -7.18 16.43
CA VAL A 216 1.66 -6.94 17.28
C VAL A 216 1.91 -5.67 18.10
N ALA A 217 1.03 -4.69 17.99
CA ALA A 217 1.07 -3.49 18.81
C ALA A 217 -0.15 -3.39 19.72
N SER A 218 0.05 -2.87 20.93
CA SER A 218 -1.04 -2.62 21.87
C SER A 218 -1.76 -1.32 21.50
N TRP A 219 -3.09 -1.33 21.53
CA TRP A 219 -3.90 -0.15 21.26
C TRP A 219 -4.89 0.09 22.39
N ASP A 220 -4.68 1.21 23.10
CA ASP A 220 -5.64 1.77 24.04
C ASP A 220 -6.49 2.83 23.33
N SER A 221 -7.79 2.59 23.16
CA SER A 221 -8.71 3.54 22.53
C SER A 221 -8.85 4.86 23.30
N SER A 222 -8.47 4.90 24.59
CA SER A 222 -8.55 6.11 25.43
C SER A 222 -7.67 7.25 24.91
N ILE A 223 -6.59 6.93 24.17
CA ILE A 223 -5.65 7.91 23.59
C ILE A 223 -6.33 8.92 22.67
N HIS A 224 -7.46 8.53 22.06
CA HIS A 224 -8.21 9.40 21.16
C HIS A 224 -9.16 10.36 21.89
N ASN A 225 -9.39 10.15 23.19
CA ASN A 225 -10.35 10.90 24.01
C ASN A 225 -11.72 11.07 23.32
N ASN A 226 -12.16 10.05 22.58
CA ASN A 226 -13.39 10.09 21.80
C ASN A 226 -14.49 9.29 22.51
N PRO A 227 -15.59 9.93 22.95
CA PRO A 227 -16.66 9.27 23.70
C PRO A 227 -17.37 8.16 22.90
N LEU A 228 -17.24 8.14 21.58
CA LEU A 228 -17.87 7.14 20.72
C LEU A 228 -17.13 5.80 20.69
N LEU A 229 -15.86 5.77 21.12
CA LEU A 229 -15.14 4.51 21.35
C LEU A 229 -15.58 3.82 22.64
N ASN A 230 -16.28 4.56 23.50
CA ASN A 230 -16.73 4.13 24.82
C ASN A 230 -18.25 3.93 24.88
N ARG A 231 -18.95 3.91 23.72
CA ARG A 231 -20.42 3.78 23.64
C ARG A 231 -20.83 2.95 22.42
N VAL A 232 -21.98 2.29 22.50
CA VAL A 232 -22.54 1.55 21.36
C VAL A 232 -22.97 2.60 20.35
N THR A 233 -22.37 2.57 19.18
CA THR A 233 -22.70 3.51 18.11
C THR A 233 -23.91 2.98 17.36
N ALA A 234 -24.95 3.81 17.16
CA ALA A 234 -26.08 3.43 16.31
C ALA A 234 -25.56 3.18 14.88
N GLY A 235 -26.12 2.20 14.15
CA GLY A 235 -25.67 1.79 12.80
C GLY A 235 -25.72 2.85 11.68
N GLN A 236 -25.93 4.13 12.04
CA GLN A 236 -25.88 5.31 11.19
C GLN A 236 -24.53 6.06 11.27
N ALA A 237 -23.68 5.78 12.26
CA ALA A 237 -22.37 6.40 12.43
C ALA A 237 -21.27 5.33 12.39
N LEU A 238 -20.31 5.50 11.47
CA LEU A 238 -19.09 4.69 11.37
C LEU A 238 -17.92 5.47 11.96
N LEU A 239 -17.05 4.78 12.68
CA LEU A 239 -15.78 5.31 13.16
C LEU A 239 -14.69 4.89 12.17
N HIS A 240 -13.97 5.87 11.65
CA HIS A 240 -12.85 5.65 10.75
C HIS A 240 -11.54 5.92 11.47
N TYR A 241 -10.54 5.11 11.15
CA TYR A 241 -9.15 5.27 11.55
C TYR A 241 -8.32 5.55 10.31
N GLY A 242 -7.51 6.62 10.33
CA GLY A 242 -6.33 6.66 9.48
C GLY A 242 -5.26 5.77 10.13
N SER A 243 -4.51 5.00 9.35
CA SER A 243 -3.36 4.25 9.88
C SER A 243 -2.16 4.55 8.99
N LEU A 244 -1.03 4.88 9.61
CA LEU A 244 0.27 4.93 8.96
C LEU A 244 1.09 3.74 9.42
N LEU A 245 1.65 3.03 8.45
CA LEU A 245 2.38 1.78 8.62
C LEU A 245 3.73 1.96 7.94
N ASP A 246 4.81 1.96 8.74
CA ASP A 246 6.19 2.23 8.30
C ASP A 246 7.18 1.08 8.64
#